data_AF-A0A2G6GEL7-F1
#
_entry.id   AF-A0A2G6GEL7-F1
#
_cell.length_a   1.000
_cell.length_b   1.000
_cell.length_c   1.000
_cell.angle_alpha   90.00
_cell.angle_beta   90.00
_cell.angle_gamma   90.00
#
_symmetry.space_group_name_H-M   'P 1'
#
loop_
_entity.id
_entity.type
_entity.pdbx_description
1 polymer ?
#
loop_
_entity_poly.entity_id
_entity_poly.type
_entity_poly.pdbx_seq_one_letter_code
_entity_poly.pdbx_strand_id
1 'polypeptide(L)'
;MNIIVEGSKDKDGTPYAVGTPNATEDVYNHVKPGRKRANFFRYFRFNLPRLTKVILVLVVAAIGGCALGVAVSGHPPFPHGEIALWIVALLAAVYVVLAVFTRIAIWDYGSMIAAGACIVYLGGILGNAPFVWNGASLYLAATWNLMLFTSLAYFVLNWAVNFGILVVWPDTQGFTD
;
A
#
# COMPACT_ATOMS: atom_id res chain seq x y z
N MET A 1 -54.45 20.70 -5.87
CA MET A 1 -54.93 19.49 -6.59
C MET A 1 -53.80 18.48 -6.51
N ASN A 2 -53.85 17.57 -5.53
CA ASN A 2 -52.81 16.55 -5.33
C ASN A 2 -53.15 15.34 -6.18
N ILE A 3 -52.24 14.97 -7.08
CA ILE A 3 -52.34 13.75 -7.88
C ILE A 3 -51.68 12.65 -7.05
N ILE A 4 -52.50 11.79 -6.44
CA ILE A 4 -52.04 10.55 -5.82
C ILE A 4 -51.81 9.55 -6.97
N VAL A 5 -50.55 9.16 -7.17
CA VAL A 5 -50.18 8.11 -8.13
C VAL A 5 -50.59 6.77 -7.52
N GLU A 6 -51.62 6.16 -8.12
CA GLU A 6 -52.16 4.86 -7.73
C GLU A 6 -51.13 3.77 -8.09
N GLY A 7 -50.48 3.20 -7.08
CA GLY A 7 -49.58 2.06 -7.24
C GLY A 7 -50.34 0.81 -7.67
N SER A 8 -49.82 0.12 -8.68
CA SER A 8 -50.36 -1.13 -9.22
C SER A 8 -50.52 -2.20 -8.13
N LYS A 9 -51.73 -2.74 -7.99
CA LYS A 9 -52.07 -3.84 -7.08
C LYS A 9 -51.65 -5.18 -7.67
N ASP A 10 -50.98 -6.02 -6.87
CA ASP A 10 -50.82 -7.45 -7.15
C ASP A 10 -52.14 -8.21 -6.86
N LYS A 11 -52.26 -9.43 -7.37
CA LYS A 11 -53.50 -10.23 -7.47
C LYS A 11 -54.21 -10.56 -6.16
N ASP A 12 -53.60 -10.29 -5.01
CA ASP A 12 -54.18 -10.56 -3.68
C ASP A 12 -54.56 -9.30 -2.88
N GLY A 13 -54.55 -8.12 -3.51
CA GLY A 13 -55.24 -6.92 -2.98
C GLY A 13 -54.65 -6.32 -1.70
N THR A 14 -53.47 -6.74 -1.24
CA THR A 14 -52.80 -6.12 -0.10
C THR A 14 -52.02 -4.87 -0.55
N PRO A 15 -52.27 -3.70 0.05
CA PRO A 15 -51.41 -2.54 -0.18
C PRO A 15 -50.00 -2.86 0.32
N TYR A 16 -48.97 -2.44 -0.42
CA TYR A 16 -47.58 -2.53 0.02
C TYR A 16 -47.50 -1.99 1.46
N ALA A 17 -47.29 -2.87 2.43
CA ALA A 17 -47.10 -2.50 3.82
C ALA A 17 -45.71 -1.88 3.95
N VAL A 18 -45.59 -0.61 3.58
CA VAL A 18 -44.46 0.22 3.97
C VAL A 18 -44.62 0.44 5.47
N GLY A 19 -43.82 -0.25 6.29
CA GLY A 19 -43.81 -0.06 7.74
C GLY A 19 -43.85 -1.32 8.61
N THR A 20 -43.31 -2.47 8.18
CA THR A 20 -42.98 -3.54 9.15
C THR A 20 -41.66 -3.18 9.87
N PRO A 21 -41.52 -3.44 11.18
CA PRO A 21 -40.28 -3.16 11.93
C PRO A 21 -39.03 -3.88 11.38
N ASN A 22 -39.23 -4.91 10.55
CA ASN A 22 -38.19 -5.70 9.89
C ASN A 22 -37.89 -5.27 8.44
N ALA A 23 -38.54 -4.23 7.90
CA ALA A 23 -38.29 -3.74 6.54
C ALA A 23 -37.51 -2.41 6.49
N THR A 24 -37.00 -1.94 7.64
CA THR A 24 -36.18 -0.73 7.77
C THR A 24 -34.80 -1.01 8.35
N GLU A 25 -34.32 -2.25 8.33
CA GLU A 25 -32.87 -2.42 8.38
C GLU A 25 -32.32 -2.01 7.02
N ASP A 26 -31.92 -0.75 6.97
CA ASP A 26 -31.21 -0.14 5.87
C ASP A 26 -30.12 -1.09 5.39
N VAL A 27 -30.20 -1.50 4.11
CA VAL A 27 -29.23 -2.39 3.47
C VAL A 27 -27.80 -1.82 3.57
N TYR A 28 -27.66 -0.52 3.86
CA TYR A 28 -26.39 0.13 4.20
C TYR A 28 -25.76 -0.33 5.52
N ASN A 29 -26.48 -0.95 6.47
CA ASN A 29 -25.90 -1.45 7.73
C ASN A 29 -25.02 -2.70 7.54
N HIS A 30 -25.06 -3.35 6.37
CA HIS A 30 -24.17 -4.47 6.05
C HIS A 30 -22.89 -4.06 5.31
N VAL A 31 -22.79 -2.79 4.89
CA VAL A 31 -21.59 -2.26 4.26
C VAL A 31 -20.76 -1.58 5.35
N LYS A 32 -19.59 -2.15 5.68
CA LYS A 32 -18.69 -1.52 6.66
C LYS A 32 -18.48 -0.05 6.29
N PRO A 33 -18.72 0.90 7.22
CA PRO A 33 -18.52 2.32 6.93
C PRO A 33 -17.08 2.54 6.47
N GLY A 34 -16.95 3.24 5.35
CA GLY A 34 -15.67 3.60 4.75
C GLY A 34 -14.77 4.37 5.69
N ARG A 35 -13.46 4.38 5.40
CA ARG A 35 -12.58 5.36 6.05
C ARG A 35 -13.03 6.78 5.66
N LYS A 36 -13.00 7.72 6.60
CA LYS A 36 -13.20 9.15 6.28
C LYS A 36 -11.95 9.69 5.59
N ARG A 37 -12.13 10.29 4.42
CA ARG A 37 -11.05 11.00 3.71
C ARG A 37 -10.65 12.26 4.46
N ALA A 38 -9.41 12.70 4.29
CA ALA A 38 -8.98 14.01 4.75
C ALA A 38 -9.67 15.10 3.89
N ASN A 39 -10.27 16.10 4.55
CA ASN A 39 -11.10 17.13 3.91
C ASN A 39 -10.41 17.87 2.75
N PHE A 40 -9.08 18.03 2.80
CA PHE A 40 -8.32 18.73 1.76
C PHE A 40 -8.14 17.90 0.48
N PHE A 41 -8.06 16.57 0.59
CA PHE A 41 -7.75 15.69 -0.55
C PHE A 41 -8.99 15.10 -1.22
N ARG A 42 -10.20 15.55 -0.85
CA ARG A 42 -11.47 15.08 -1.41
C ARG A 42 -11.54 15.18 -2.94
N TYR A 43 -10.82 16.13 -3.54
CA TYR A 43 -10.84 16.41 -4.99
C TYR A 43 -9.73 15.72 -5.79
N PHE A 44 -8.70 15.19 -5.14
CA PHE A 44 -7.58 14.52 -5.82
C PHE A 44 -7.72 13.00 -5.70
N ARG A 45 -8.26 12.37 -6.74
CA ARG A 45 -8.37 10.90 -6.83
C ARG A 45 -7.80 10.38 -8.14
N PHE A 46 -6.67 9.69 -8.08
CA PHE A 46 -6.12 8.97 -9.23
C PHE A 46 -6.67 7.54 -9.27
N ASN A 47 -7.57 7.29 -10.22
CA ASN A 47 -8.27 6.01 -10.33
C ASN A 47 -7.62 5.06 -11.35
N LEU A 48 -6.35 4.71 -11.11
CA LEU A 48 -5.60 3.76 -11.94
C LEU A 48 -5.11 2.58 -11.07
N PRO A 49 -6.03 1.74 -10.56
CA PRO A 49 -5.75 0.81 -9.46
C PRO A 49 -4.72 -0.27 -9.81
N ARG A 50 -4.67 -0.70 -11.08
CA ARG A 50 -3.64 -1.64 -11.56
C ARG A 50 -2.29 -0.97 -11.70
N LEU A 51 -2.25 0.27 -12.17
CA LEU A 51 -1.01 1.03 -12.30
C LEU A 51 -0.41 1.31 -10.92
N THR A 52 -1.22 1.76 -9.96
CA THR A 52 -0.74 2.01 -8.60
C THR A 52 -0.19 0.72 -7.96
N LYS A 53 -0.87 -0.41 -8.15
CA LYS A 53 -0.35 -1.72 -7.74
C LYS A 53 1.02 -1.99 -8.34
N VAL A 54 1.16 -1.84 -9.66
CA VAL A 54 2.45 -2.06 -10.36
C VAL A 54 3.53 -1.14 -9.81
N ILE A 55 3.24 0.13 -9.58
CA ILE A 55 4.18 1.09 -9.01
C ILE A 55 4.64 0.65 -7.61
N LEU A 56 3.70 0.29 -6.72
CA LEU A 56 4.05 -0.19 -5.37
C LEU A 56 4.96 -1.42 -5.43
N VAL A 57 4.65 -2.38 -6.32
CA VAL A 57 5.46 -3.59 -6.52
C VAL A 57 6.85 -3.26 -7.05
N LEU A 58 6.95 -2.37 -8.04
CA LEU A 58 8.23 -1.93 -8.59
C LEU A 58 9.11 -1.24 -7.54
N VAL A 59 8.52 -0.42 -6.67
CA VAL A 59 9.26 0.23 -5.59
C VAL A 59 9.79 -0.80 -4.60
N VAL A 60 8.99 -1.79 -4.17
CA VAL A 60 9.47 -2.86 -3.29
C VAL A 60 10.53 -3.72 -3.98
N ALA A 61 10.36 -4.01 -5.27
CA ALA A 61 11.38 -4.72 -6.05
C ALA A 61 12.69 -3.93 -6.12
N ALA A 62 12.64 -2.60 -6.25
CA ALA A 62 13.82 -1.74 -6.20
C ALA A 62 14.50 -1.76 -4.82
N ILE A 63 13.72 -1.72 -3.73
CA ILE A 63 14.26 -1.86 -2.36
C ILE A 63 15.01 -3.18 -2.22
N GLY A 64 14.37 -4.30 -2.61
CA GLY A 64 14.97 -5.64 -2.55
C GLY A 64 16.21 -5.78 -3.44
N GLY A 65 16.15 -5.23 -4.66
CA GLY A 65 17.28 -5.23 -5.60
C GLY A 65 18.47 -4.43 -5.08
N CYS A 66 18.24 -3.28 -4.45
CA CYS A 66 19.30 -2.50 -3.81
C CYS A 66 19.90 -3.25 -2.61
N ALA A 67 19.05 -3.82 -1.74
CA ALA A 67 19.50 -4.60 -0.60
C ALA A 67 20.36 -5.79 -1.03
N LEU A 68 19.92 -6.52 -2.06
CA LEU A 68 20.69 -7.62 -2.65
C LEU A 68 22.02 -7.14 -3.23
N GLY A 69 22.01 -6.04 -3.99
CA GLY A 69 23.21 -5.45 -4.58
C GLY A 69 24.26 -5.08 -3.54
N VAL A 70 23.84 -4.56 -2.39
CA VAL A 70 24.75 -4.29 -1.27
C VAL A 70 25.19 -5.59 -0.57
N ALA A 71 24.29 -6.54 -0.35
CA ALA A 71 24.61 -7.81 0.31
C ALA A 71 25.69 -8.62 -0.43
N VAL A 72 25.65 -8.63 -1.77
CA VAL A 72 26.63 -9.37 -2.59
C VAL A 72 27.92 -8.59 -2.85
N SER A 73 27.99 -7.31 -2.47
CA SER A 73 29.14 -6.45 -2.76
C SER A 73 30.38 -6.74 -1.91
N GLY A 74 30.24 -7.52 -0.83
CA GLY A 74 31.31 -7.76 0.14
C GLY A 74 31.67 -6.55 0.99
N HIS A 75 30.87 -5.47 0.95
CA HIS A 75 31.04 -4.27 1.76
C HIS A 75 29.94 -4.19 2.83
N PRO A 76 30.08 -4.88 3.98
CA PRO A 76 29.05 -4.91 4.99
C PRO A 76 28.87 -3.52 5.64
N PRO A 77 27.64 -3.01 5.79
CA PRO A 77 27.39 -1.69 6.35
C PRO A 77 27.66 -1.61 7.86
N PHE A 78 27.63 -2.74 8.56
CA PHE A 78 27.95 -2.90 9.98
C PHE A 78 28.24 -4.39 10.23
N PRO A 79 28.80 -4.79 11.39
CA PRO A 79 29.07 -6.20 11.69
C PRO A 79 27.82 -7.05 11.51
N HIS A 80 27.91 -8.08 10.66
CA HIS A 80 26.79 -8.96 10.29
C HIS A 80 25.62 -8.28 9.56
N GLY A 81 25.84 -7.09 8.98
CA GLY A 81 24.82 -6.34 8.24
C GLY A 81 24.36 -7.02 6.96
N GLU A 82 25.16 -7.93 6.40
CA GLU A 82 24.79 -8.78 5.28
C GLU A 82 23.54 -9.62 5.58
N ILE A 83 23.41 -10.13 6.81
CA ILE A 83 22.25 -10.94 7.22
C ILE A 83 20.97 -10.09 7.15
N ALA A 84 21.02 -8.87 7.66
CA ALA A 84 19.88 -7.96 7.64
C ALA A 84 19.49 -7.58 6.20
N LEU A 85 20.47 -7.36 5.32
CA LEU A 85 20.23 -7.09 3.90
C LEU A 85 19.59 -8.28 3.18
N TRP A 86 20.05 -9.50 3.45
CA TRP A 86 19.44 -10.72 2.91
C TRP A 86 18.00 -10.92 3.38
N ILE A 87 17.71 -10.62 4.64
CA ILE A 87 16.33 -10.66 5.16
C ILE A 87 15.44 -9.67 4.41
N VAL A 88 15.89 -8.42 4.23
CA VAL A 88 15.16 -7.40 3.47
C VAL A 88 14.93 -7.86 2.03
N ALA A 89 15.97 -8.37 1.35
CA ALA A 89 15.87 -8.85 -0.02
C ALA A 89 14.90 -10.03 -0.15
N LEU A 90 14.95 -10.99 0.79
CA LEU A 90 14.05 -12.15 0.82
C LEU A 90 12.60 -11.72 1.03
N LEU A 91 12.33 -10.84 1.99
CA LEU A 91 10.98 -10.33 2.25
C LEU A 91 10.45 -9.55 1.05
N ALA A 92 11.28 -8.74 0.40
CA ALA A 92 10.93 -8.04 -0.83
C ALA A 92 10.60 -9.02 -1.97
N ALA A 93 11.38 -10.08 -2.15
CA ALA A 93 11.12 -11.10 -3.16
C ALA A 93 9.77 -11.81 -2.89
N VAL A 94 9.54 -12.25 -1.66
CA VAL A 94 8.25 -12.87 -1.25
C VAL A 94 7.09 -11.91 -1.50
N TYR A 95 7.24 -10.64 -1.11
CA TYR A 95 6.22 -9.63 -1.36
C TYR A 95 5.93 -9.47 -2.85
N VAL A 96 6.94 -9.34 -3.69
CA VAL A 96 6.76 -9.15 -5.15
C VAL A 96 6.03 -10.35 -5.75
N VAL A 97 6.43 -11.57 -5.39
CA VAL A 97 5.76 -12.80 -5.82
C VAL A 97 4.29 -12.77 -5.39
N LEU A 98 4.01 -12.54 -4.11
CA LEU A 98 2.64 -12.49 -3.62
C LEU A 98 1.84 -11.36 -4.28
N ALA A 99 2.42 -10.19 -4.47
CA ALA A 99 1.75 -9.06 -5.09
C ALA A 99 1.36 -9.38 -6.53
N VAL A 100 2.27 -9.99 -7.31
CA VAL A 100 2.04 -10.29 -8.73
C VAL A 100 1.01 -11.39 -8.90
N PHE A 101 1.13 -12.49 -8.14
CA PHE A 101 0.33 -13.70 -8.35
C PHE A 101 -0.98 -13.73 -7.54
N THR A 102 -1.12 -12.89 -6.51
CA THR A 102 -2.31 -12.89 -5.66
C THR A 102 -3.14 -11.62 -5.81
N ARG A 103 -4.40 -11.73 -5.38
CA ARG A 103 -5.36 -10.62 -5.28
C ARG A 103 -5.47 -10.09 -3.85
N ILE A 104 -4.47 -10.32 -3.00
CA ILE A 104 -4.51 -9.89 -1.60
C ILE A 104 -4.06 -8.42 -1.52
N ALA A 105 -4.75 -7.62 -0.70
CA ALA A 105 -4.33 -6.26 -0.39
C ALA A 105 -3.13 -6.32 0.57
N ILE A 106 -1.92 -6.22 0.04
CA ILE A 106 -0.69 -6.40 0.84
C ILE A 106 0.13 -5.11 1.04
N TRP A 107 -0.43 -3.94 0.73
CA TRP A 107 0.31 -2.66 0.70
C TRP A 107 0.94 -2.29 2.04
N ASP A 108 0.29 -2.65 3.15
CA ASP A 108 0.83 -2.43 4.50
C ASP A 108 2.07 -3.28 4.78
N TYR A 109 2.15 -4.50 4.25
CA TYR A 109 3.34 -5.34 4.37
C TYR A 109 4.55 -4.76 3.61
N GLY A 110 4.32 -4.04 2.52
CA GLY A 110 5.41 -3.35 1.84
C GLY A 110 6.00 -2.21 2.69
N SER A 111 5.19 -1.59 3.56
CA SER A 111 5.67 -0.57 4.51
C SER A 111 6.55 -1.18 5.58
N MET A 112 6.27 -2.42 6.00
CA MET A 112 7.14 -3.16 6.92
C MET A 112 8.52 -3.43 6.29
N ILE A 113 8.56 -3.79 5.01
CA ILE A 113 9.81 -4.01 4.27
C ILE A 113 10.58 -2.69 4.11
N ALA A 114 9.90 -1.61 3.73
CA ALA A 114 10.48 -0.28 3.64
C ALA A 114 11.03 0.20 5.01
N ALA A 115 10.31 -0.07 6.10
CA ALA A 115 10.77 0.22 7.46
C ALA A 115 12.05 -0.56 7.80
N GLY A 116 12.07 -1.87 7.52
CA GLY A 116 13.26 -2.70 7.72
C GLY A 116 14.47 -2.17 6.93
N ALA A 117 14.28 -1.81 5.66
CA ALA A 117 15.33 -1.21 4.84
C ALA A 117 15.81 0.15 5.38
N CYS A 118 14.91 1.00 5.89
CA CYS A 118 15.30 2.25 6.56
C CYS A 118 16.11 2.00 7.84
N ILE A 119 15.72 1.01 8.66
CA ILE A 119 16.46 0.64 9.86
C ILE A 119 17.87 0.17 9.50
N VAL A 120 17.99 -0.70 8.48
CA VAL A 120 19.29 -1.16 7.98
C VAL A 120 20.12 0.02 7.46
N TYR A 121 19.49 0.96 6.75
CA TYR A 121 20.16 2.15 6.26
C TYR A 121 20.73 3.02 7.40
N LEU A 122 19.91 3.30 8.41
CA LEU A 122 20.32 4.06 9.59
C LEU A 122 21.40 3.33 10.40
N GLY A 123 21.28 2.00 10.53
CA GLY A 123 22.31 1.16 11.14
C GLY A 123 23.65 1.25 10.42
N GLY A 124 23.63 1.31 9.08
CA GLY A 124 24.85 1.52 8.29
C GLY A 124 25.48 2.89 8.47
N ILE A 125 24.68 3.96 8.66
CA ILE A 125 25.22 5.30 8.94
C ILE A 125 26.05 5.31 10.23
N LEU A 126 25.60 4.55 11.24
CA LEU A 126 26.32 4.40 12.51
C LEU A 126 27.52 3.45 12.41
N GLY A 127 27.60 2.65 11.35
CA GLY A 127 28.67 1.71 11.08
C GLY A 127 29.58 2.16 9.93
N ASN A 128 29.86 1.23 9.03
CA ASN A 128 30.64 1.43 7.81
C ASN A 128 29.73 1.42 6.58
N ALA A 129 28.75 2.34 6.52
CA ALA A 129 27.88 2.47 5.36
C ALA A 129 28.70 2.54 4.06
N PRO A 130 28.21 1.97 2.95
CA PRO A 130 28.90 1.98 1.67
C PRO A 130 28.84 3.37 1.01
N PHE A 131 29.52 4.36 1.60
CA PHE A 131 29.74 5.67 1.03
C PHE A 131 31.09 5.71 0.31
N VAL A 132 31.21 6.63 -0.66
CA VAL A 132 32.46 6.79 -1.42
C VAL A 132 33.64 7.10 -0.48
N TRP A 133 33.41 7.91 0.55
CA TRP A 133 34.44 8.21 1.56
C TRP A 133 34.76 7.04 2.50
N ASN A 134 33.92 5.99 2.53
CA ASN A 134 34.13 4.74 3.26
C ASN A 134 34.77 3.66 2.36
N GLY A 135 35.25 4.02 1.16
CA GLY A 135 35.92 3.10 0.24
C GLY A 135 34.98 2.29 -0.66
N ALA A 136 33.67 2.58 -0.64
CA ALA A 136 32.73 1.99 -1.58
C ALA A 136 32.85 2.61 -2.99
N SER A 137 32.51 1.83 -4.02
CA SER A 137 32.42 2.35 -5.38
C SER A 137 31.25 3.35 -5.51
N LEU A 138 31.32 4.25 -6.49
CA LEU A 138 30.25 5.22 -6.76
C LEU A 138 28.90 4.52 -6.98
N TYR A 139 28.89 3.40 -7.70
CA TYR A 139 27.69 2.61 -7.96
C TYR A 139 27.12 1.97 -6.70
N LEU A 140 27.97 1.50 -5.79
CA LEU A 140 27.52 0.91 -4.53
C LEU A 140 26.94 1.96 -3.59
N ALA A 141 27.57 3.13 -3.52
CA ALA A 141 27.04 4.27 -2.79
C ALA A 141 25.70 4.77 -3.36
N ALA A 142 25.57 4.81 -4.68
CA ALA A 142 24.29 5.13 -5.33
C ALA A 142 23.21 4.09 -4.98
N THR A 143 23.55 2.79 -5.03
CA THR A 143 22.65 1.69 -4.66
C THR A 143 22.16 1.83 -3.22
N TRP A 144 23.06 2.16 -2.28
CA TRP A 144 22.72 2.36 -0.88
C TRP A 144 21.76 3.53 -0.65
N ASN A 145 22.05 4.69 -1.25
CA ASN A 145 21.17 5.85 -1.14
C ASN A 145 19.82 5.61 -1.84
N LEU A 146 19.82 4.92 -2.98
CA LEU A 146 18.59 4.56 -3.69
C LEU A 146 17.69 3.67 -2.85
N MET A 147 18.25 2.75 -2.06
CA MET A 147 17.49 1.94 -1.10
C MET A 147 16.72 2.83 -0.10
N LEU A 148 17.34 3.88 0.44
CA LEU A 148 16.64 4.81 1.33
C LEU A 148 15.52 5.55 0.59
N PHE A 149 15.83 6.16 -0.56
CA PHE A 149 14.86 6.97 -1.29
C PHE A 149 13.66 6.15 -1.77
N THR A 150 13.87 4.91 -2.20
CA THR A 150 12.79 4.00 -2.59
C THR A 150 11.94 3.58 -1.39
N SER A 151 12.54 3.33 -0.22
CA SER A 151 11.79 3.10 1.03
C SER A 151 10.94 4.30 1.45
N LEU A 152 11.49 5.51 1.40
CA LEU A 152 10.75 6.74 1.69
C LEU A 152 9.62 6.97 0.69
N ALA A 153 9.90 6.77 -0.60
CA ALA A 153 8.87 6.84 -1.65
C ALA A 153 7.75 5.83 -1.40
N TYR A 154 8.07 4.61 -0.95
CA TYR A 154 7.04 3.62 -0.62
C TYR A 154 6.14 4.11 0.53
N PHE A 155 6.70 4.70 1.58
CA PHE A 155 5.88 5.28 2.66
C PHE A 155 4.94 6.37 2.16
N VAL A 156 5.44 7.28 1.31
CA VAL A 156 4.62 8.34 0.71
C VAL A 156 3.50 7.74 -0.15
N LEU A 157 3.79 6.71 -0.95
CA LEU A 157 2.80 6.02 -1.76
C LEU A 157 1.77 5.30 -0.90
N ASN A 158 2.20 4.53 0.12
CA ASN A 158 1.26 3.83 1.01
C ASN A 158 0.43 4.80 1.85
N TRP A 159 1.00 5.94 2.24
CA TRP A 159 0.26 7.04 2.85
C TRP A 159 -0.82 7.55 1.90
N ALA A 160 -0.47 7.86 0.65
CA ALA A 160 -1.42 8.34 -0.35
C ALA A 160 -2.54 7.33 -0.65
N VAL A 161 -2.23 6.03 -0.61
CA VAL A 161 -3.21 4.94 -0.69
C VAL A 161 -4.13 4.96 0.53
N ASN A 162 -3.58 5.03 1.74
CA ASN A 162 -4.36 5.00 2.99
C ASN A 162 -5.27 6.23 3.17
N PHE A 163 -4.88 7.40 2.63
CA PHE A 163 -5.69 8.62 2.64
C PHE A 163 -6.67 8.75 1.46
N GLY A 164 -6.69 7.77 0.55
CA GLY A 164 -7.65 7.70 -0.56
C GLY A 164 -7.32 8.61 -1.75
N ILE A 165 -6.09 9.11 -1.83
CA ILE A 165 -5.57 9.88 -2.98
C ILE A 165 -5.32 8.92 -4.16
N LEU A 166 -4.73 7.76 -3.87
CA LEU A 166 -4.45 6.71 -4.84
C LEU A 166 -5.36 5.52 -4.62
N VAL A 167 -6.06 5.11 -5.67
CA VAL A 167 -6.79 3.83 -5.67
C VAL A 167 -5.81 2.73 -6.07
N VAL A 168 -5.90 1.59 -5.40
CA VAL A 168 -5.07 0.40 -5.63
C VAL A 168 -5.94 -0.84 -5.78
N TRP A 169 -5.54 -1.77 -6.65
CA TRP A 169 -6.22 -3.04 -6.83
C TRP A 169 -5.65 -4.15 -5.93
N PRO A 170 -6.45 -4.96 -5.21
CA PRO A 170 -7.90 -4.84 -5.06
C PRO A 170 -8.30 -3.60 -4.23
N ASP A 171 -9.36 -2.92 -4.67
CA ASP A 171 -9.92 -1.79 -3.92
C ASP A 171 -10.82 -2.33 -2.81
N THR A 172 -10.36 -2.20 -1.57
CA THR A 172 -11.12 -2.53 -0.35
C THR A 172 -11.36 -1.29 0.51
N GLN A 173 -11.06 -0.10 0.00
CA GLN A 173 -10.91 1.09 0.83
C GLN A 173 -12.26 1.73 1.20
N GLY A 174 -13.30 1.45 0.41
CA GLY A 174 -14.70 1.71 0.75
C GLY A 174 -15.02 3.15 1.16
N PHE A 175 -14.22 4.15 0.74
CA PHE A 175 -14.38 5.54 1.19
C PHE A 175 -15.80 6.07 0.97
N THR A 176 -16.43 6.53 2.04
CA THR A 176 -17.71 7.25 2.00
C THR A 176 -17.42 8.76 2.06
N ASP A 177 -17.98 9.51 1.11
CA ASP A 177 -17.86 10.97 1.00
C ASP A 177 -18.93 11.71 1.83
#